data_AF-A0A535Q6J2-F1
#
_entry.id   AF-A0A535Q6J2-F1
#
_cell.length_a   1.000
_cell.length_b   1.000
_cell.length_c   1.000
_cell.angle_alpha   90.00
_cell.angle_beta   90.00
_cell.angle_gamma   90.00
#
_symmetry.space_group_name_H-M   'P 1'
#
loop_
_entity.id
_entity.type
_entity.pdbx_description
1 polymer ?
#
loop_
_entity_poly.entity_id
_entity_poly.type
_entity_poly.pdbx_seq_one_letter_code
_entity_poly.pdbx_strand_id
1 'polypeptide(L)'
;MCRSIKVLRRQNSAPNEQEIHEAALQFVRKISGYRTPSKKNADSFDAAVEDVTRSSRRLLESLALNTPAASPHKDGAAGDQGEGEQRRRVQQGSGRPRARIRAGSTRA
;
A
#
# COMPACT_ATOMS: atom_id res chain seq x y z
N MET A 1 -8.23 5.61 4.32
CA MET A 1 -7.21 6.30 3.51
C MET A 1 -6.79 5.38 2.38
N CYS A 2 -7.35 5.62 1.20
CA CYS A 2 -6.89 5.00 -0.05
C CYS A 2 -5.62 5.73 -0.49
N ARG A 3 -4.63 5.01 -1.01
CA ARG A 3 -3.39 5.63 -1.52
C ARG A 3 -3.70 6.27 -2.89
N SER A 4 -3.01 7.34 -3.24
CA SER A 4 -3.14 7.98 -4.55
C SER A 4 -2.79 6.99 -5.67
N ILE A 5 -3.58 6.99 -6.75
CA ILE A 5 -3.32 6.18 -7.95
C ILE A 5 -2.09 6.77 -8.65
N LYS A 6 -1.07 5.93 -8.92
CA LYS A 6 0.19 6.35 -9.52
C LYS A 6 0.16 6.23 -11.04
N VAL A 7 0.79 7.18 -11.73
CA VAL A 7 1.03 7.10 -13.17
C VAL A 7 2.16 6.11 -13.44
N LEU A 8 1.89 5.07 -14.24
CA LEU A 8 2.82 3.98 -14.53
C LEU A 8 3.60 4.15 -15.85
N ARG A 9 3.18 5.07 -16.72
CA ARG A 9 3.89 5.36 -17.99
C ARG A 9 5.15 6.17 -17.70
N ARG A 10 6.31 5.51 -17.65
CA ARG A 10 7.63 6.12 -17.47
C ARG A 10 8.43 6.03 -18.77
N GLN A 11 9.26 7.04 -19.05
CA GLN A 11 10.03 7.10 -20.31
C GLN A 11 11.15 6.06 -20.38
N ASN A 12 11.72 5.66 -19.24
CA ASN A 12 12.94 4.85 -19.18
C ASN A 12 12.73 3.46 -18.55
N SER A 13 11.49 3.10 -18.19
CA SER A 13 11.21 1.82 -17.52
C SER A 13 9.81 1.33 -17.83
N ALA A 14 9.71 0.06 -18.23
CA ALA A 14 8.44 -0.62 -18.32
C ALA A 14 7.87 -0.81 -16.89
N PRO A 15 6.58 -0.52 -16.67
CA PRO A 15 5.95 -0.80 -15.39
C PRO A 15 5.89 -2.30 -15.12
N ASN A 16 6.14 -2.69 -13.88
CA ASN A 16 6.08 -4.10 -13.49
C ASN A 16 4.60 -4.55 -13.36
N GLU A 17 4.32 -5.84 -13.59
CA GLU A 17 2.98 -6.42 -13.43
C GLU A 17 2.40 -6.16 -12.04
N GLN A 18 3.25 -6.27 -11.01
CA GLN A 18 2.84 -5.97 -9.63
C GLN A 18 2.42 -4.50 -9.46
N GLU A 19 3.10 -3.55 -10.12
CA GLU A 19 2.72 -2.13 -10.05
C GLU A 19 1.38 -1.87 -10.74
N ILE A 20 1.10 -2.59 -11.85
CA ILE A 20 -0.17 -2.53 -12.57
C ILE A 20 -1.31 -3.08 -11.70
N HIS A 21 -1.10 -4.24 -11.07
CA HIS A 21 -2.06 -4.84 -10.14
C HIS A 21 -2.33 -3.92 -8.94
N GLU A 22 -1.29 -3.35 -8.32
CA GLU A 22 -1.46 -2.40 -7.22
C GLU A 22 -2.23 -1.14 -7.66
N ALA A 23 -1.98 -0.62 -8.86
CA ALA A 23 -2.73 0.51 -9.40
C ALA A 23 -4.21 0.17 -9.65
N ALA A 24 -4.49 -1.02 -10.20
CA ALA A 24 -5.84 -1.54 -10.40
C ALA A 24 -6.58 -1.70 -9.06
N LEU A 25 -5.92 -2.25 -8.05
CA LEU A 25 -6.47 -2.37 -6.70
C LEU A 25 -6.86 -1.01 -6.12
N GLN A 26 -6.01 0.01 -6.24
CA GLN A 26 -6.36 1.35 -5.75
C GLN A 26 -7.49 1.99 -6.55
N PHE A 27 -7.55 1.77 -7.87
CA PHE A 27 -8.63 2.23 -8.72
C PHE A 27 -9.98 1.63 -8.30
N VAL A 28 -10.06 0.31 -8.15
CA VAL A 28 -11.30 -0.37 -7.73
C VAL A 28 -11.72 0.08 -6.34
N ARG A 29 -10.79 0.27 -5.39
CA ARG A 29 -11.10 0.86 -4.06
C ARG A 29 -11.67 2.27 -4.17
N LYS A 30 -11.13 3.10 -5.07
CA LYS A 30 -11.57 4.48 -5.25
C LYS A 30 -12.98 4.56 -5.84
N ILE A 31 -13.31 3.69 -6.79
CA ILE A 31 -14.63 3.63 -7.44
C ILE A 31 -15.67 2.99 -6.53
N SER A 32 -15.36 1.86 -5.91
CA SER A 32 -16.30 1.12 -5.07
C SER A 32 -16.54 1.77 -3.70
N GLY A 33 -15.61 2.61 -3.23
CA GLY A 33 -15.62 3.14 -1.86
C GLY A 33 -15.26 2.10 -0.79
N TYR A 34 -14.99 0.85 -1.17
CA TYR A 34 -14.60 -0.20 -0.23
C TYR A 34 -13.13 -0.08 0.13
N ARG A 35 -12.85 0.08 1.42
CA ARG A 35 -11.48 -0.08 1.95
C ARG A 35 -11.14 -1.55 2.18
N THR A 36 -12.13 -2.29 2.70
CA THR A 36 -12.09 -3.73 2.93
C THR A 36 -13.42 -4.30 2.43
N PRO A 37 -13.44 -5.11 1.36
CA PRO A 37 -14.68 -5.73 0.90
C PRO A 37 -15.21 -6.70 1.96
N SER A 38 -16.53 -6.82 2.05
CA SER A 38 -17.17 -7.87 2.85
C SER A 38 -17.04 -9.22 2.14
N LYS A 39 -17.17 -10.33 2.86
CA LYS A 39 -17.08 -11.69 2.28
C LYS A 39 -18.02 -11.90 1.08
N LYS A 40 -19.18 -11.24 1.07
CA LYS A 40 -20.17 -11.34 -0.01
C LYS A 40 -19.70 -10.63 -1.30
N ASN A 41 -18.92 -9.56 -1.16
CA ASN A 41 -18.50 -8.73 -2.30
C ASN A 41 -17.03 -8.96 -2.69
N ALA A 42 -16.33 -9.87 -1.99
CA ALA A 42 -14.92 -10.17 -2.23
C ALA A 42 -14.71 -10.67 -3.66
N ASP A 43 -15.47 -11.68 -4.09
CA ASP A 43 -15.33 -12.26 -5.43
C ASP A 43 -15.53 -11.23 -6.54
N SER A 44 -16.55 -10.36 -6.42
CA SER A 44 -16.79 -9.29 -7.41
C SER A 44 -15.72 -8.21 -7.37
N PHE A 45 -15.19 -7.91 -6.19
CA PHE A 45 -14.11 -6.94 -6.03
C PHE A 45 -12.81 -7.46 -6.66
N ASP A 46 -12.44 -8.71 -6.37
CA ASP A 46 -11.23 -9.34 -6.87
C ASP A 46 -11.30 -9.52 -8.40
N ALA A 47 -12.45 -9.97 -8.93
CA ALA A 47 -12.67 -10.05 -10.38
C ALA A 47 -12.52 -8.69 -11.07
N ALA A 48 -13.05 -7.61 -10.47
CA ALA A 48 -12.89 -6.27 -11.02
C ALA A 48 -11.42 -5.80 -11.03
N VAL A 49 -10.64 -6.16 -10.01
CA VAL A 49 -9.20 -5.85 -9.96
C VAL A 49 -8.45 -6.56 -11.08
N GLU A 50 -8.74 -7.84 -11.31
CA GLU A 50 -8.14 -8.63 -12.39
C GLU A 50 -8.47 -8.06 -13.78
N ASP A 51 -9.73 -7.68 -14.00
CA ASP A 51 -10.16 -7.09 -15.28
C ASP A 51 -9.49 -5.76 -15.58
N VAL A 52 -9.36 -4.90 -14.56
CA VAL A 52 -8.66 -3.62 -14.68
C VAL A 52 -7.16 -3.83 -14.89
N THR A 53 -6.56 -4.81 -14.21
CA THR A 53 -5.13 -5.15 -14.37
C THR A 53 -4.85 -5.57 -15.81
N ARG A 54 -5.62 -6.54 -16.34
CA ARG A 54 -5.52 -7.03 -17.71
C ARG A 54 -5.74 -5.93 -18.75
N SER A 55 -6.73 -5.06 -18.53
CA SER A 55 -7.02 -3.94 -19.43
C SER A 55 -5.88 -2.91 -19.44
N SER A 56 -5.36 -2.58 -18.26
CA SER A 56 -4.25 -1.64 -18.09
C SER A 56 -2.96 -2.18 -18.70
N ARG A 57 -2.68 -3.47 -18.54
CA ARG A 57 -1.54 -4.15 -19.18
C ARG A 57 -1.59 -4.03 -20.70
N ARG A 58 -2.71 -4.40 -21.31
CA ARG A 58 -2.91 -4.31 -22.77
C ARG A 58 -2.72 -2.88 -23.28
N LEU A 59 -3.22 -1.89 -22.54
CA LEU A 59 -3.02 -0.48 -22.86
C LEU A 59 -1.52 -0.12 -22.86
N LEU A 60 -0.80 -0.47 -21.79
CA LEU A 60 0.62 -0.16 -21.66
C LEU A 60 1.48 -0.88 -22.72
N GLU A 61 1.15 -2.14 -23.03
CA GLU A 61 1.77 -2.91 -24.12
C GLU A 61 1.54 -2.24 -25.49
N SER A 62 0.30 -1.87 -25.80
CA SER A 62 -0.03 -1.19 -27.06
C SER A 62 0.67 0.17 -27.20
N LEU A 63 0.76 0.93 -26.11
CA LEU A 63 1.47 2.21 -26.11
C LEU A 63 2.99 2.03 -26.27
N ALA A 64 3.57 0.95 -25.72
CA ALA A 64 4.98 0.62 -25.91
C ALA A 64 5.29 0.25 -27.37
N LEU A 65 4.43 -0.54 -28.02
CA LEU A 65 4.58 -0.94 -29.42
C LEU A 65 4.49 0.25 -30.39
N ASN A 66 3.70 1.26 -30.05
CA ASN A 66 3.54 2.49 -30.86
C ASN A 66 4.64 3.53 -30.59
N THR A 67 5.61 3.25 -29.71
CA THR A 67 6.74 4.15 -29.48
C THR A 67 7.88 3.73 -30.44
N PRO A 68 8.31 4.59 -31.39
CA PRO A 68 9.45 4.28 -32.22
C PRO A 68 10.68 4.15 -31.32
N ALA A 69 11.16 2.92 -31.19
CA ALA A 69 12.29 2.43 -30.39
C ALA A 69 13.10 3.50 -29.63
N ALA A 70 12.75 3.74 -28.36
CA ALA A 70 13.77 4.12 -27.39
C ALA A 70 14.57 2.84 -27.10
N SER A 71 15.81 2.81 -27.58
CA SER A 71 16.76 1.70 -27.49
C SER A 71 16.78 1.03 -26.11
N PRO A 72 17.00 -0.30 -26.03
CA PRO A 72 17.05 -1.01 -24.74
C PRO A 72 18.33 -0.63 -24.01
N HIS A 73 18.27 0.35 -23.11
CA HIS A 73 19.36 0.62 -22.19
C HIS A 73 19.32 -0.42 -21.07
N LYS A 74 20.13 -1.47 -21.22
CA LYS A 74 20.49 -2.37 -20.13
C LYS A 74 21.40 -1.61 -19.16
N ASP A 75 20.82 -1.05 -18.11
CA ASP A 75 21.48 -0.80 -16.81
C ASP A 75 20.47 -1.30 -15.76
N GLY A 76 20.70 -2.37 -15.02
CA GLY A 76 21.80 -2.48 -14.07
C GLY A 76 21.27 -2.19 -12.67
N ALA A 77 20.74 -3.24 -12.02
CA ALA A 77 20.66 -3.46 -10.57
C ALA A 77 20.50 -2.27 -9.59
N ALA A 78 19.37 -2.24 -8.88
CA ALA A 78 19.34 -2.00 -7.43
C ALA A 78 18.05 -2.59 -6.85
N GLY A 79 18.17 -3.79 -6.26
CA GLY A 79 17.15 -4.30 -5.36
C GLY A 79 17.15 -3.48 -4.08
N ASP A 80 15.96 -3.24 -3.54
CA ASP A 80 15.78 -2.96 -2.11
C ASP A 80 14.60 -3.81 -1.63
N GLN A 81 14.93 -4.98 -1.11
CA GLN A 81 14.08 -5.71 -0.19
C GLN A 81 14.28 -5.08 1.18
N GLY A 82 13.25 -4.41 1.69
CA GLY A 82 13.18 -3.96 3.08
C GLY A 82 12.10 -4.74 3.81
N GLU A 83 12.44 -5.96 4.24
CA GLU A 83 11.73 -6.68 5.29
C GLU A 83 11.66 -5.83 6.57
N GLY A 84 10.50 -5.82 7.22
CA GLY A 84 10.22 -5.05 8.42
C GLY A 84 9.25 -5.78 9.34
N GLU A 85 9.60 -7.02 9.67
CA GLU A 85 9.14 -7.76 10.83
C GLU A 85 9.14 -6.85 12.08
N GLN A 86 7.98 -6.40 12.54
CA GLN A 86 7.82 -5.83 13.88
C GLN A 86 6.76 -6.61 14.64
N ARG A 87 7.13 -7.85 14.98
CA ARG A 87 6.48 -8.61 16.04
C ARG A 87 7.03 -8.15 17.39
N ARG A 88 6.11 -7.65 18.21
CA ARG A 88 5.99 -7.92 19.65
C ARG A 88 7.26 -7.78 20.51
N ARG A 89 7.34 -6.69 21.27
CA ARG A 89 7.91 -6.74 22.62
C ARG A 89 6.86 -6.31 23.64
N VAL A 90 6.47 -7.30 24.44
CA VAL A 90 5.58 -7.24 25.59
C VAL A 90 6.37 -6.74 26.82
N GLN A 91 5.69 -5.94 27.63
CA GLN A 91 5.88 -5.71 29.08
C GLN A 91 7.10 -4.93 29.60
N GLN A 92 6.78 -3.84 30.32
CA GLN A 92 7.15 -3.46 31.70
C GLN A 92 7.22 -1.92 31.74
N GLY A 93 6.53 -1.16 32.59
CA GLY A 93 6.18 -1.37 33.99
C GLY A 93 6.74 -0.19 34.79
N SER A 94 5.96 0.37 35.72
CA SER A 94 6.31 1.45 36.69
C SER A 94 6.41 2.88 36.12
N GLY A 95 5.85 3.93 36.73
CA GLY A 95 5.09 4.06 37.96
C GLY A 95 4.38 5.43 37.97
N ARG A 96 3.12 5.43 38.44
CA ARG A 96 2.33 6.65 38.68
C ARG A 96 2.82 7.31 39.97
N PRO A 97 3.19 8.60 40.01
CA PRO A 97 3.36 9.29 41.28
C PRO A 97 1.97 9.55 41.90
N ARG A 98 1.74 8.93 43.07
CA ARG A 98 0.53 9.11 43.89
C ARG A 98 0.53 10.50 44.53
N ALA A 99 -0.61 11.17 44.42
CA ALA A 99 -0.96 12.34 45.22
C ALA A 99 -0.76 12.04 46.72
N ARG A 100 0.03 12.88 47.41
CA ARG A 100 0.09 12.89 48.87
C ARG A 100 -1.07 13.71 49.40
N ILE A 101 -2.12 13.00 49.83
CA ILE A 101 -3.04 13.48 50.86
C ILE A 101 -2.27 13.41 52.18
N ARG A 102 -2.19 14.52 52.92
CA ARG A 102 -1.90 14.48 54.36
C ARG A 102 -3.04 15.18 55.08
N ALA A 103 -3.94 14.38 55.63
CA ALA A 103 -4.96 14.79 56.57
C ALA A 103 -4.45 14.61 58.01
N GLY A 104 -4.99 15.42 58.92
CA GLY A 104 -5.03 15.18 60.37
C GLY A 104 -3.84 15.79 61.13
N SER A 105 -4.03 16.82 61.95
CA SER A 105 -4.78 16.82 63.22
C SER A 105 -4.12 15.98 64.30
N THR A 106 -3.38 16.64 65.20
CA THR A 106 -3.26 16.31 66.64
C THR A 106 -2.68 17.50 67.43
N ARG A 107 -3.57 18.11 68.23
CA ARG A 107 -3.46 18.79 69.55
C ARG A 107 -2.12 19.35 70.06
N ALA A 108 -2.18 20.59 70.57
CA ALA A 108 -1.99 20.93 71.98
C ALA A 108 -2.75 22.22 72.28
#